data_AF-A0A655F6F4-F1
#
_entry.id   AF-A0A655F6F4-F1
#
_cell.length_a   1.000
_cell.length_b   1.000
_cell.length_c   1.000
_cell.angle_alpha   90.00
_cell.angle_beta   90.00
_cell.angle_gamma   90.00
#
_symmetry.space_group_name_H-M   'P 1'
#
loop_
_entity.id
_entity.type
_entity.pdbx_description
1 polymer ?
#
loop_
_entity_poly.entity_id
_entity_poly.type
_entity_poly.pdbx_seq_one_letter_code
_entity_poly.pdbx_strand_id
1 'polypeptide(L)'
;MLEVSAPRIPCRTFAAFLDLRYWIKTFTRAAKPGAYLRVIAPGTVRAGDTITVDYRPEHNVTVGLVFRARTSESELLPQLLAADALAAELKAYARERTPSPPPVDSADDV
;
A
#
# COMPACT_ATOMS: atom_id res chain seq x y z
N MET A 1 7.44 -0.74 -18.99
CA MET A 1 7.47 0.11 -17.78
C MET A 1 6.49 -0.43 -16.76
N LEU A 2 6.93 -0.55 -15.50
CA LEU A 2 6.13 -1.08 -14.40
C LEU A 2 6.00 -0.02 -13.31
N GLU A 3 4.86 -0.02 -12.61
CA GLU A 3 4.58 0.91 -11.51
C GLU A 3 4.15 0.13 -10.26
N VAL A 4 4.69 0.48 -9.10
CA VAL A 4 4.28 -0.11 -7.80
C VAL A 4 2.88 0.37 -7.45
N SER A 5 1.95 -0.57 -7.21
CA SER A 5 0.53 -0.22 -7.03
C SER A 5 -0.09 -0.68 -5.70
N ALA A 6 0.41 -1.75 -5.08
CA ALA A 6 -0.15 -2.29 -3.84
C ALA A 6 0.83 -3.22 -3.09
N PRO A 7 0.69 -3.40 -1.77
CA PRO A 7 1.33 -4.50 -1.06
C PRO A 7 0.63 -5.84 -1.35
N ARG A 8 1.37 -6.94 -1.19
CA ARG A 8 0.74 -8.27 -1.12
C ARG A 8 0.06 -8.47 0.23
N ILE A 9 -1.23 -8.83 0.23
CA ILE A 9 -1.94 -9.22 1.46
C ILE A 9 -1.82 -10.73 1.66
N PRO A 10 -1.36 -11.22 2.82
CA PRO A 10 -1.25 -12.66 3.05
C PRO A 10 -2.64 -13.29 3.07
N CYS A 11 -2.80 -14.40 2.33
CA CYS A 11 -4.10 -15.07 2.16
C CYS A 11 -4.09 -16.47 2.79
N ARG A 12 -5.28 -17.08 2.89
CA ARG A 12 -5.43 -18.44 3.45
C ARG A 12 -4.62 -19.47 2.67
N THR A 13 -4.60 -19.37 1.34
CA THR A 13 -3.81 -20.27 0.47
C THR A 13 -2.32 -20.17 0.76
N PHE A 14 -1.80 -18.95 0.96
CA PHE A 14 -0.40 -18.74 1.32
C PHE A 14 -0.07 -19.34 2.71
N ALA A 15 -0.99 -19.20 3.68
CA ALA A 15 -0.83 -19.82 4.99
C ALA A 15 -0.80 -21.35 4.89
N ALA A 16 -1.74 -21.94 4.15
CA ALA A 16 -1.86 -23.38 3.96
C ALA A 16 -0.65 -23.97 3.23
N PHE A 17 -0.12 -23.27 2.23
CA PHE A 17 1.08 -23.68 1.50
C PHE A 17 2.30 -23.81 2.41
N LEU A 18 2.47 -22.88 3.35
CA LEU A 18 3.61 -22.91 4.28
C LEU A 18 3.40 -23.85 5.47
N ASP A 19 2.16 -24.13 5.84
CA ASP A 19 1.78 -25.01 6.97
C ASP A 19 2.51 -24.70 8.29
N LEU A 20 2.75 -23.41 8.54
CA LEU A 20 3.38 -22.93 9.77
C LEU A 20 2.33 -22.28 10.69
N ARG A 21 2.31 -22.71 11.95
CA ARG A 21 1.41 -22.13 12.96
C ARG A 21 1.67 -20.63 13.12
N TYR A 22 0.58 -19.86 13.19
CA TYR A 22 0.59 -18.40 13.35
C TYR A 22 1.32 -17.63 12.25
N TRP A 23 1.53 -18.22 11.07
CA TRP A 23 2.29 -17.57 10.01
C TRP A 23 1.68 -16.24 9.57
N ILE A 24 0.36 -16.15 9.40
CA ILE A 24 -0.32 -14.89 9.06
C ILE A 24 -0.01 -13.79 10.09
N LYS A 25 -0.10 -14.11 11.40
CA LYS A 25 0.21 -13.15 12.47
C LYS A 25 1.68 -12.73 12.43
N THR A 26 2.58 -13.68 12.16
CA THR A 26 4.02 -13.44 12.05
C THR A 26 4.35 -12.55 10.84
N PHE A 27 3.76 -12.85 9.69
CA PHE A 27 3.90 -12.07 8.45
C PHE A 27 3.35 -10.65 8.63
N THR A 28 2.15 -10.50 9.19
CA THR A 28 1.54 -9.20 9.44
C THR A 28 2.39 -8.35 10.39
N ARG A 29 2.90 -8.94 11.48
CA ARG A 29 3.80 -8.22 12.40
C ARG A 29 5.13 -7.84 11.75
N ALA A 30 5.66 -8.66 10.84
CA ALA A 30 6.90 -8.36 10.13
C ALA A 30 6.75 -7.20 9.13
N ALA A 31 5.54 -6.97 8.61
CA ALA A 31 5.20 -5.88 7.68
C ALA A 31 6.12 -5.79 6.44
N LYS A 32 6.55 -6.96 5.90
CA LYS A 32 7.42 -7.09 4.71
C LYS A 32 6.71 -7.86 3.58
N PRO A 33 5.61 -7.33 3.00
CA PRO A 33 4.74 -8.11 2.11
C PRO A 33 5.26 -8.36 0.69
N GLY A 34 6.23 -7.58 0.22
CA GLY A 34 6.47 -7.43 -1.22
C GLY A 34 5.40 -6.58 -1.90
N ALA A 35 5.59 -6.29 -3.18
CA ALA A 35 4.77 -5.34 -3.94
C ALA A 35 4.17 -5.98 -5.20
N TYR A 36 2.95 -5.56 -5.54
CA TYR A 36 2.38 -5.75 -6.87
C TYR A 36 2.80 -4.61 -7.79
N LEU A 37 3.03 -4.95 -9.05
CA LEU A 37 3.37 -4.02 -10.11
C LEU A 37 2.25 -4.00 -11.15
N ARG A 38 1.82 -2.80 -11.55
CA ARG A 38 0.96 -2.58 -12.70
C ARG A 38 1.82 -2.43 -13.95
N VAL A 39 1.38 -3.00 -15.06
CA VAL A 39 2.01 -2.78 -16.37
C VAL A 39 1.52 -1.44 -16.92
N ILE A 40 2.43 -0.48 -17.05
CA ILE A 40 2.14 0.82 -17.67
C ILE A 40 2.43 0.77 -19.17
N ALA A 41 3.54 0.13 -19.53
CA ALA A 41 3.90 -0.13 -20.93
C ALA A 41 4.36 -1.58 -21.06
N PRO A 42 3.71 -2.40 -21.92
CA PRO A 42 4.11 -3.77 -22.17
C PRO A 42 5.48 -3.84 -22.87
N GLY A 43 6.15 -4.97 -22.72
CA GLY A 43 7.46 -5.24 -23.32
C GLY A 43 7.99 -6.60 -22.92
N THR A 44 9.12 -6.98 -23.49
CA THR A 44 9.80 -8.24 -23.15
C THR A 44 10.72 -8.04 -21.96
N VAL A 45 10.72 -9.01 -21.04
CA VAL A 45 11.63 -9.08 -19.89
C VAL A 45 12.24 -10.47 -19.82
N ARG A 46 13.45 -10.59 -19.27
CA ARG A 46 14.14 -11.86 -19.04
C ARG A 46 14.84 -11.85 -17.68
N ALA A 47 15.16 -13.04 -17.19
CA ALA A 47 15.94 -13.19 -15.98
C ALA A 47 17.32 -12.51 -16.14
N GLY A 48 17.74 -11.77 -15.11
CA GLY A 48 18.99 -11.02 -15.12
C GLY A 48 18.89 -9.59 -15.66
N ASP A 49 17.74 -9.17 -16.19
CA ASP A 49 17.55 -7.76 -16.56
C ASP A 49 17.66 -6.85 -15.33
N THR A 50 18.30 -5.70 -15.49
CA THR A 50 18.45 -4.70 -14.44
C THR A 50 17.12 -4.00 -14.16
N ILE A 51 16.81 -3.80 -12.87
CA ILE A 51 15.70 -2.96 -12.44
C ILE A 51 16.25 -1.56 -12.14
N THR A 52 15.73 -0.56 -12.85
CA THR A 52 16.03 0.84 -12.60
C THR A 52 14.80 1.55 -12.03
N VAL A 53 15.02 2.48 -11.11
CA VAL A 53 13.97 3.38 -10.61
C VAL A 53 14.00 4.63 -11.48
N ASP A 54 13.07 4.73 -12.41
CA ASP A 54 12.95 5.87 -13.33
C ASP A 54 12.31 7.08 -12.65
N TYR A 55 11.33 6.84 -11.77
CA TYR A 55 10.61 7.87 -11.05
C TYR A 55 10.36 7.47 -9.59
N ARG A 56 10.51 8.43 -8.68
CA ARG A 56 10.12 8.32 -7.28
C ARG A 56 9.27 9.55 -6.91
N PRO A 57 8.01 9.36 -6.48
CA PRO A 57 7.15 10.47 -6.07
C PRO A 57 7.65 11.11 -4.76
N GLU A 58 7.27 12.37 -4.52
CA GLU A 58 7.70 13.16 -3.35
C GLU A 58 7.10 12.68 -2.01
N HIS A 59 5.97 11.96 -2.06
CA HIS A 59 5.30 11.49 -0.85
C HIS A 59 6.09 10.37 -0.14
N ASN A 60 5.88 10.23 1.17
CA ASN A 60 6.53 9.20 1.98
C ASN A 60 5.75 7.86 2.07
N VAL A 61 4.73 7.67 1.24
CA VAL A 61 3.94 6.42 1.22
C VAL A 61 4.79 5.27 0.68
N THR A 62 5.09 4.30 1.53
CA THR A 62 5.82 3.07 1.18
C THR A 62 4.89 1.85 1.16
N VAL A 63 5.32 0.77 0.50
CA VAL A 63 4.60 -0.52 0.50
C VAL A 63 4.34 -1.03 1.93
N GLY A 64 5.32 -0.88 2.82
CA GLY A 64 5.16 -1.24 4.23
C GLY A 64 4.15 -0.38 4.97
N LEU A 65 4.11 0.93 4.68
CA LEU A 65 3.13 1.85 5.24
C LEU A 65 1.71 1.48 4.80
N VAL A 66 1.50 1.26 3.49
CA VAL A 66 0.20 0.82 2.95
C VAL A 66 -0.25 -0.49 3.61
N PHE A 67 0.67 -1.43 3.79
CA PHE A 67 0.37 -2.70 4.43
C PHE A 67 -0.08 -2.54 5.88
N ARG A 68 0.70 -1.83 6.70
CA ARG A 68 0.38 -1.56 8.11
C ARG A 68 -0.97 -0.85 8.24
N ALA A 69 -1.19 0.18 7.42
CA ALA A 69 -2.44 0.91 7.35
C ALA A 69 -3.65 0.00 7.09
N ARG A 70 -3.47 -1.01 6.24
CA ARG A 70 -4.54 -1.92 5.84
C ARG A 70 -4.80 -3.05 6.84
N THR A 71 -3.82 -3.41 7.67
CA THR A 71 -3.87 -4.62 8.50
C THR A 71 -3.92 -4.39 10.00
N SER A 72 -3.26 -3.36 10.52
CA SER A 72 -3.03 -3.22 11.97
C SER A 72 -3.04 -1.78 12.49
N GLU A 73 -2.89 -0.78 11.62
CA GLU A 73 -2.65 0.62 12.01
C GLU A 73 -3.52 1.56 11.17
N SER A 74 -4.84 1.48 11.35
CA SER A 74 -5.82 2.21 10.53
C SER A 74 -5.67 3.74 10.57
N GLU A 75 -5.03 4.29 11.60
CA GLU A 75 -4.69 5.71 11.72
C GLU A 75 -3.77 6.22 10.60
N LEU A 76 -3.07 5.31 9.89
CA LEU A 76 -2.22 5.64 8.76
C LEU A 76 -3.00 5.78 7.43
N LEU A 77 -4.28 5.39 7.38
CA LEU A 77 -5.09 5.42 6.17
C LEU A 77 -5.16 6.78 5.46
N PRO A 78 -5.26 7.93 6.15
CA PRO A 78 -5.30 9.24 5.49
C PRO A 78 -4.04 9.52 4.66
N GLN A 79 -2.87 9.03 5.11
CA GLN A 79 -1.60 9.26 4.42
C GLN A 79 -1.56 8.56 3.05
N LEU A 80 -2.32 7.48 2.87
CA LEU A 80 -2.35 6.73 1.61
C LEU A 80 -2.91 7.56 0.45
N LEU A 81 -3.70 8.59 0.75
CA LEU A 81 -4.35 9.42 -0.27
C LEU A 81 -3.37 10.30 -1.04
N ALA A 82 -2.16 10.51 -0.52
CA ALA A 82 -1.08 11.21 -1.22
C ALA A 82 -0.48 10.39 -2.38
N ALA A 83 -0.69 9.07 -2.41
CA ALA A 83 -0.03 8.19 -3.37
C ALA A 83 -0.85 7.97 -4.63
N ASP A 84 -0.51 8.69 -5.71
CA ASP A 84 -1.32 8.62 -6.93
C ASP A 84 -1.32 7.25 -7.62
N ALA A 85 -0.20 6.55 -7.58
CA ALA A 85 -0.03 5.21 -8.15
C ALA A 85 -0.81 4.10 -7.41
N LEU A 86 -1.28 4.37 -6.19
CA LEU A 86 -1.97 3.38 -5.35
C LEU A 86 -3.21 2.82 -6.05
N ALA A 87 -3.41 1.50 -5.97
CA ALA A 87 -4.57 0.83 -6.54
C ALA A 87 -5.89 1.50 -6.12
N ALA A 88 -6.83 1.61 -7.07
CA ALA A 88 -8.05 2.38 -6.89
C ALA A 88 -8.88 1.87 -5.71
N GLU A 89 -8.93 0.56 -5.52
CA GLU A 89 -9.64 -0.11 -4.42
C GLU A 89 -9.01 0.24 -3.06
N LEU A 90 -7.69 0.38 -3.00
CA LEU A 90 -6.99 0.79 -1.77
C LEU A 90 -7.20 2.27 -1.47
N LYS A 91 -7.19 3.13 -2.49
CA LYS A 91 -7.57 4.55 -2.33
C LYS A 91 -9.01 4.69 -1.84
N ALA A 92 -9.95 3.94 -2.45
CA ALA A 92 -11.35 3.95 -2.04
C ALA A 92 -11.51 3.50 -0.58
N TYR A 93 -10.87 2.37 -0.21
CA TYR A 93 -10.84 1.86 1.16
C TYR A 93 -10.32 2.91 2.16
N ALA A 94 -9.26 3.65 1.79
CA ALA A 94 -8.68 4.68 2.63
C ALA A 94 -9.62 5.89 2.78
N ARG A 95 -10.29 6.33 1.70
CA ARG A 95 -11.27 7.42 1.75
C ARG A 95 -12.46 7.09 2.64
N GLU A 96 -13.03 5.89 2.48
CA GLU A 96 -14.19 5.43 3.26
C GLU A 96 -13.91 5.38 4.78
N ARG A 97 -12.66 5.13 5.17
CA ARG A 97 -12.26 4.94 6.57
C ARG A 97 -11.45 6.08 7.15
N THR A 98 -11.18 7.11 6.36
CA THR A 98 -10.61 8.36 6.85
C THR A 98 -11.78 9.24 7.27
N PRO A 99 -11.96 9.52 8.57
CA PRO A 99 -12.96 10.50 8.98
C PRO A 99 -12.62 11.85 8.34
N SER A 100 -13.64 12.58 7.87
CA SER A 100 -13.47 13.99 7.51
C SER A 100 -12.94 14.73 8.74
N PRO A 101 -11.98 15.67 8.59
CA PRO A 101 -11.71 16.59 9.68
C PRO A 101 -13.04 17.25 10.10
N PRO A 102 -13.24 17.52 11.40
CA PRO A 102 -14.38 18.32 11.82
C PRO A 102 -14.35 19.65 11.06
N PRO A 103 -15.51 20.23 10.71
CA PRO A 103 -15.53 21.55 10.09
C PRO A 103 -14.73 22.51 10.97
N VAL A 104 -13.76 23.19 10.36
CA VAL A 104 -13.05 24.27 11.04
C VAL A 104 -14.07 25.39 11.19
N ASP A 105 -14.46 25.68 12.43
CA ASP A 105 -15.36 26.79 12.72
C ASP A 105 -14.62 28.07 12.33
N SER A 106 -15.03 28.69 11.23
CA SER A 106 -14.50 29.98 10.78
C SER A 106 -15.07 31.06 11.69
N ALA A 107 -14.51 31.16 12.88
CA ALA A 107 -14.70 32.27 13.80
C ALA A 107 -13.31 32.79 14.15
N ASP A 108 -12.80 33.67 13.29
CA ASP A 108 -11.90 34.77 13.64
C ASP A 108 -12.01 35.82 12.51
N ASP A 109 -13.18 36.46 12.45
CA ASP A 109 -13.28 37.85 12.04
C ASP A 109 -12.96 38.70 13.28
N VAL A 110 -11.71 39.17 13.41
CA VAL A 110 -11.34 40.41 14.12
C VAL A 110 -10.17 41.07 13.38
#